data_AF-A0A3D8S5M1-F1
#
_entry.id   AF-A0A3D8S5M1-F1
#
_cell.length_a   1.000
_cell.length_b   1.000
_cell.length_c   1.000
_cell.angle_alpha   90.00
_cell.angle_beta   90.00
_cell.angle_gamma   90.00
#
_symmetry.space_group_name_H-M   'P 1'
#
loop_
_entity.id
_entity.type
_entity.pdbx_description
1 polymer ?
#
loop_
_entity_poly.entity_id
_entity_poly.type
_entity_poly.pdbx_seq_one_letter_code
_entity_poly.pdbx_strand_id
1 'polypeptide(L)'
;MPSLERLPNELILMIAEQTNSQSDLFALTLTNKHFSSLLLPKQIKLNAKFHRATGLTWAIQHDNIELVEEFINAGANLNEPVFKQPDQEYPCAAPIALCLSGKIYPPLYQTVRFSTMDIMELLLDAGADPSLMEPYQLRSTYTWVCAFGKTSVCVAIIKAMVKHGEDAESLVQLTLSYRSNRPYRLAADDEATVFRRAVLGEESCDTGN
;
A
#
# COMPACT_ATOMS: atom_id res chain seq x y z
N MET A 1 -7.15 5.84 45.06
CA MET A 1 -7.23 6.73 43.90
C MET A 1 -7.89 5.98 42.74
N PRO A 2 -8.88 6.56 42.07
CA PRO A 2 -9.44 5.98 40.85
C PRO A 2 -8.33 5.93 39.79
N SER A 3 -8.12 4.75 39.21
CA SER A 3 -7.21 4.54 38.08
C SER A 3 -8.03 4.07 36.90
N LEU A 4 -7.73 4.58 35.70
CA LEU A 4 -8.41 4.18 34.47
C LEU A 4 -8.30 2.67 34.22
N GLU A 5 -7.20 2.06 34.68
CA GLU A 5 -6.95 0.61 34.57
C GLU A 5 -7.89 -0.26 35.40
N ARG A 6 -8.62 0.32 36.37
CA ARG A 6 -9.59 -0.40 37.21
C ARG A 6 -11.01 -0.32 36.67
N LEU A 7 -11.23 0.40 35.57
CA LEU A 7 -12.54 0.47 34.95
C LEU A 7 -12.86 -0.86 34.24
N PRO A 8 -14.14 -1.26 34.19
CA PRO A 8 -14.58 -2.35 33.32
C PRO A 8 -14.23 -2.08 31.85
N ASN A 9 -13.98 -3.16 31.11
CA ASN A 9 -13.63 -3.08 29.68
C ASN A 9 -14.67 -2.28 28.89
N GLU A 10 -15.97 -2.40 29.20
CA GLU A 10 -17.00 -1.66 28.46
C GLU A 10 -16.84 -0.15 28.60
N LEU A 11 -16.49 0.34 29.80
CA LEU A 11 -16.31 1.78 30.04
C LEU A 11 -15.06 2.31 29.33
N ILE A 12 -13.97 1.53 29.33
CA ILE A 12 -12.75 1.89 28.61
C ILE A 12 -13.03 1.99 27.11
N LEU A 13 -13.81 1.05 26.57
CA LEU A 13 -14.23 1.06 25.17
C LEU A 13 -15.14 2.25 24.84
N MET A 14 -16.09 2.59 25.71
CA MET A 14 -16.94 3.78 25.51
C MET A 14 -16.13 5.07 25.54
N ILE A 15 -15.15 5.19 26.44
CA ILE A 15 -14.26 6.36 26.49
C ILE A 15 -13.52 6.48 25.14
N ALA A 16 -12.94 5.39 24.66
CA ALA A 16 -12.27 5.34 23.37
C ALA A 16 -13.19 5.71 22.19
N GLU A 17 -14.46 5.30 22.22
CA GLU A 17 -15.44 5.67 21.18
C GLU A 17 -15.82 7.15 21.19
N GLN A 18 -15.74 7.82 22.35
CA GLN A 18 -16.05 9.23 22.50
C GLN A 18 -14.83 10.15 22.29
N THR A 19 -13.62 9.59 22.16
CA THR A 19 -12.44 10.40 21.85
C THR A 19 -12.44 10.82 20.38
N ASN A 20 -12.42 12.14 20.14
CA ASN A 20 -12.33 12.70 18.78
C ASN A 20 -10.87 12.78 18.26
N SER A 21 -9.88 12.53 19.11
CA SER A 21 -8.45 12.62 18.79
C SER A 21 -7.83 11.23 18.69
N GLN A 22 -7.47 10.82 17.46
CA GLN A 22 -6.80 9.54 17.21
C GLN A 22 -5.44 9.46 17.91
N SER A 23 -4.72 10.59 17.99
CA SER A 23 -3.42 10.65 18.67
C SER A 23 -3.55 10.33 20.14
N ASP A 24 -4.57 10.88 20.81
CA ASP A 24 -4.78 10.64 22.24
C ASP A 24 -5.24 9.21 22.48
N LEU A 25 -6.10 8.68 21.60
CA LEU A 25 -6.51 7.27 21.65
C LEU A 25 -5.33 6.32 21.41
N PHE A 26 -4.43 6.65 20.49
CA PHE A 26 -3.22 5.87 20.21
C PHE A 26 -2.25 5.92 21.39
N ALA A 27 -2.01 7.12 21.94
CA ALA A 27 -1.19 7.29 23.13
C ALA A 27 -1.75 6.46 24.29
N LEU A 28 -3.06 6.47 24.51
CA LEU A 28 -3.74 5.65 25.52
C LEU A 28 -3.49 4.15 25.28
N THR A 29 -3.64 3.70 24.03
CA THR A 29 -3.41 2.30 23.62
C THR A 29 -1.98 1.85 23.93
N LEU A 30 -1.00 2.74 23.83
CA LEU A 30 0.42 2.45 24.10
C LEU A 30 0.81 2.50 25.59
N THR A 31 -0.07 2.97 26.49
CA THR A 31 0.31 3.13 27.91
C THR A 31 0.48 1.81 28.67
N ASN A 32 -0.30 0.78 28.34
CA ASN A 32 -0.28 -0.52 29.04
C ASN A 32 -0.76 -1.65 28.10
N LYS A 33 -0.15 -2.84 28.24
CA LYS A 33 -0.56 -4.08 27.54
C LYS A 33 -2.05 -4.37 27.61
N HIS A 34 -2.70 -4.11 28.75
CA HIS A 34 -4.15 -4.31 28.89
C HIS A 34 -4.92 -3.42 27.90
N PHE A 35 -4.61 -2.13 27.88
CA PHE A 35 -5.21 -1.19 26.93
C PHE A 35 -4.82 -1.49 25.50
N SER A 36 -3.57 -1.90 25.23
CA SER A 36 -3.16 -2.33 23.89
C SER A 36 -4.03 -3.46 23.38
N SER A 37 -4.24 -4.51 24.17
CA SER A 37 -5.07 -5.66 23.78
C SER A 37 -6.55 -5.30 23.54
N LEU A 38 -7.06 -4.31 24.27
CA LEU A 38 -8.47 -3.92 24.25
C LEU A 38 -8.78 -2.87 23.16
N LEU A 39 -7.91 -1.89 22.99
CA LEU A 39 -8.15 -0.70 22.16
C LEU A 39 -7.59 -0.84 20.74
N LEU A 40 -6.50 -1.58 20.54
CA LEU A 40 -5.85 -1.69 19.23
C LEU A 40 -6.79 -2.22 18.14
N PRO A 41 -7.59 -3.30 18.36
CA PRO A 41 -8.50 -3.79 17.32
C PRO A 41 -9.58 -2.77 16.94
N LYS A 42 -10.06 -1.97 17.90
CA LYS A 42 -11.02 -0.89 17.63
C LYS A 42 -10.36 0.27 16.89
N GLN A 43 -9.15 0.63 17.28
CA GLN A 43 -8.41 1.71 16.66
C GLN A 43 -8.09 1.42 15.20
N ILE A 44 -7.71 0.19 14.86
CA ILE A 44 -7.50 -0.25 13.48
C ILE A 44 -8.80 -0.13 12.67
N LYS A 45 -9.93 -0.59 13.19
CA LYS A 45 -11.24 -0.43 12.52
C LYS A 45 -11.62 1.02 12.32
N LEU A 46 -11.38 1.88 13.30
CA LEU A 46 -11.64 3.31 13.19
C LEU A 46 -10.72 3.98 12.16
N ASN A 47 -9.44 3.62 12.10
CA ASN A 47 -8.48 4.16 11.14
C ASN A 47 -8.65 3.57 9.72
N ALA A 48 -9.17 2.35 9.59
CA ALA A 48 -9.59 1.78 8.33
C ALA A 48 -10.82 2.51 7.75
N LYS A 49 -11.78 2.84 8.61
CA LYS A 49 -13.04 3.50 8.25
C LYS A 49 -12.93 5.03 8.09
N PHE A 50 -12.09 5.66 8.91
CA PHE A 50 -11.90 7.10 8.98
C PHE A 50 -10.40 7.40 8.83
N HIS A 51 -10.03 8.58 8.35
CA HIS A 51 -8.60 8.97 8.20
C HIS A 51 -7.82 8.21 7.11
N ARG A 52 -8.53 7.71 6.08
CA ARG A 52 -7.94 7.22 4.83
C ARG A 52 -6.82 6.19 5.04
N ALA A 53 -6.97 5.32 6.03
CA ALA A 53 -6.01 4.27 6.35
C ALA A 53 -4.56 4.77 6.53
N THR A 54 -4.36 5.93 7.16
CA THR A 54 -3.01 6.43 7.48
C THR A 54 -2.18 5.43 8.30
N GLY A 55 -2.82 4.62 9.13
CA GLY A 55 -2.18 3.51 9.84
C GLY A 55 -1.65 2.41 8.91
N LEU A 56 -2.38 2.10 7.83
CA LEU A 56 -1.93 1.16 6.80
C LEU A 56 -0.64 1.66 6.13
N THR A 57 -0.58 2.96 5.77
CA THR A 57 0.63 3.52 5.17
C THR A 57 1.84 3.48 6.10
N TRP A 58 1.64 3.66 7.41
CA TRP A 58 2.70 3.51 8.41
C TRP A 58 3.16 2.06 8.51
N ALA A 59 2.23 1.09 8.50
CA ALA A 59 2.55 -0.33 8.54
C ALA A 59 3.42 -0.75 7.34
N ILE A 60 3.08 -0.26 6.14
CA ILE A 60 3.86 -0.48 4.92
C ILE A 60 5.27 0.10 5.03
N GLN A 61 5.40 1.33 5.55
CA GLN A 61 6.70 2.01 5.73
C GLN A 61 7.65 1.25 6.67
N HIS A 62 7.09 0.50 7.62
CA HIS A 62 7.85 -0.23 8.63
C HIS A 62 7.89 -1.74 8.35
N ASP A 63 7.46 -2.18 7.15
CA ASP A 63 7.43 -3.57 6.73
C ASP A 63 6.69 -4.51 7.70
N ASN A 64 5.62 -4.00 8.33
CA ASN A 64 4.83 -4.74 9.30
C ASN A 64 3.65 -5.46 8.62
N ILE A 65 3.92 -6.65 8.09
CA ILE A 65 2.94 -7.48 7.35
C ILE A 65 1.71 -7.80 8.21
N GLU A 66 1.90 -8.20 9.48
CA GLU A 66 0.80 -8.56 10.38
C GLU A 66 -0.18 -7.39 10.56
N LEU A 67 0.34 -6.18 10.77
CA LEU A 67 -0.49 -4.99 10.91
C LEU A 67 -1.18 -4.62 9.59
N VAL A 68 -0.53 -4.83 8.44
CA VAL A 68 -1.18 -4.64 7.12
C VAL A 68 -2.36 -5.59 6.96
N GLU A 69 -2.20 -6.87 7.30
CA GLU A 69 -3.30 -7.86 7.25
C GLU A 69 -4.46 -7.43 8.13
N GLU A 70 -4.19 -6.95 9.35
CA GLU A 70 -5.25 -6.45 10.24
C GLU A 70 -5.99 -5.25 9.62
N PHE A 71 -5.29 -4.34 8.95
CA PHE A 71 -5.92 -3.22 8.24
C PHE A 71 -6.79 -3.68 7.07
N ILE A 72 -6.33 -4.65 6.28
CA ILE A 72 -7.11 -5.22 5.16
C ILE A 72 -8.36 -5.93 5.70
N ASN A 73 -8.21 -6.76 6.73
CA ASN A 73 -9.31 -7.46 7.40
C ASN A 73 -10.30 -6.49 8.05
N ALA A 74 -9.84 -5.32 8.48
CA ALA A 74 -10.69 -4.25 9.00
C ALA A 74 -11.44 -3.47 7.90
N GLY A 75 -11.21 -3.78 6.62
CA GLY A 75 -11.86 -3.15 5.47
C GLY A 75 -11.25 -1.81 5.09
N ALA A 76 -9.94 -1.62 5.33
CA ALA A 76 -9.24 -0.41 4.89
C ALA A 76 -9.34 -0.26 3.37
N ASN A 77 -9.65 0.95 2.91
CA ASN A 77 -9.69 1.23 1.48
C ASN A 77 -8.27 1.31 0.91
N LEU A 78 -7.92 0.34 0.05
CA LEU A 78 -6.59 0.22 -0.55
C LEU A 78 -6.36 1.20 -1.71
N ASN A 79 -7.46 1.75 -2.24
CA ASN A 79 -7.49 2.55 -3.45
C ASN A 79 -7.75 4.03 -3.17
N GLU A 80 -7.95 4.42 -1.91
CA GLU A 80 -8.19 5.83 -1.57
C GLU A 80 -6.86 6.60 -1.54
N PRO A 81 -6.63 7.53 -2.48
CA PRO A 81 -5.54 8.47 -2.34
C PRO A 81 -5.75 9.32 -1.08
N VAL A 82 -4.74 9.33 -0.22
CA VAL A 82 -4.73 10.18 0.96
C VAL A 82 -4.39 11.63 0.54
N PHE A 83 -5.27 12.28 -0.22
CA PHE A 83 -5.08 13.67 -0.64
C PHE A 83 -5.02 14.67 0.52
N LYS A 84 -4.25 15.74 0.33
CA LYS A 84 -4.52 17.04 0.95
C LYS A 84 -5.51 17.79 0.05
N GLN A 85 -6.73 18.07 0.53
CA GLN A 85 -7.49 19.19 -0.05
C GLN A 85 -6.93 20.49 0.57
N PRO A 86 -6.65 21.53 -0.23
CA PRO A 86 -5.99 22.76 0.24
C PRO A 86 -6.81 23.56 1.27
N ASP A 87 -8.10 23.25 1.41
CA ASP A 87 -9.13 23.95 2.16
C ASP A 87 -9.66 23.18 3.39
N GLN A 88 -9.20 21.94 3.64
CA GLN A 88 -9.55 21.21 4.86
C GLN A 88 -8.47 21.36 5.95
N GLU A 89 -8.86 22.04 7.03
CA GLU A 89 -8.14 22.06 8.30
C GLU A 89 -8.12 20.62 8.87
N TYR A 90 -6.93 20.09 9.13
CA TYR A 90 -6.79 18.76 9.73
C TYR A 90 -7.44 18.78 11.13
N PRO A 91 -8.38 17.87 11.45
CA PRO A 91 -8.50 17.41 12.82
C PRO A 91 -7.17 16.70 13.08
N CYS A 92 -6.31 17.33 13.88
CA CYS A 92 -5.00 16.82 14.27
C CYS A 92 -5.05 15.30 14.54
N ALA A 93 -4.10 14.52 13.94
CA ALA A 93 -3.69 13.15 14.30
C ALA A 93 -3.40 12.15 13.14
N ALA A 94 -2.96 12.59 11.94
CA ALA A 94 -2.01 11.70 11.24
C ALA A 94 -0.73 11.66 12.10
N PRO A 95 0.00 10.54 12.22
CA PRO A 95 1.31 10.55 12.87
C PRO A 95 2.07 11.74 12.33
N ILE A 96 2.62 12.58 13.21
CA ILE A 96 3.33 13.81 12.81
C ILE A 96 4.38 13.50 11.72
N ALA A 97 4.93 12.28 11.68
CA ALA A 97 5.78 11.77 10.60
C ALA A 97 5.13 11.70 9.20
N LEU A 98 3.84 11.35 9.08
CA LEU A 98 3.11 11.20 7.81
C LEU A 98 2.74 12.56 7.19
N CYS A 99 2.46 13.57 8.02
CA CYS A 99 2.22 14.94 7.57
C CYS A 99 3.52 15.69 7.18
N LEU A 100 4.65 15.37 7.82
CA LEU A 100 5.89 16.13 7.66
C LEU A 100 6.63 15.91 6.32
N SER A 101 6.27 14.89 5.53
CA SER A 101 6.89 14.67 4.20
C SER A 101 6.15 15.36 3.05
N GLY A 102 4.93 15.85 3.29
CA GLY A 102 4.14 16.60 2.30
C GLY A 102 3.74 15.82 1.04
N LYS A 103 3.96 14.49 0.98
CA LYS A 103 3.60 13.64 -0.16
C LYS A 103 3.00 12.34 0.35
N ILE A 104 1.69 12.19 0.19
CA ILE A 104 0.98 10.99 0.60
C ILE A 104 0.59 10.21 -0.64
N TYR A 105 1.09 8.98 -0.73
CA TYR A 105 0.99 8.12 -1.90
C TYR A 105 -0.03 7.00 -1.66
N PRO A 106 -0.69 6.47 -2.71
CA PRO A 106 -1.50 5.26 -2.60
C PRO A 106 -0.72 4.12 -1.90
N PRO A 107 -1.38 3.29 -1.07
CA PRO A 107 -0.72 2.21 -0.33
C PRO A 107 0.20 1.35 -1.21
N LEU A 108 -0.30 0.93 -2.37
CA LEU A 108 0.45 0.10 -3.32
C LEU A 108 1.63 0.82 -3.96
N TYR A 109 1.62 2.16 -4.07
CA TYR A 109 2.79 2.92 -4.52
C TYR A 109 3.89 2.93 -3.44
N GLN A 110 3.51 2.94 -2.15
CA GLN A 110 4.48 2.96 -1.06
C GLN A 110 5.29 1.67 -0.98
N THR A 111 4.69 0.52 -1.28
CA THR A 111 5.43 -0.77 -1.27
C THR A 111 6.57 -0.78 -2.27
N VAL A 112 6.40 -0.18 -3.45
CA VAL A 112 7.46 -0.01 -4.45
C VAL A 112 8.58 0.90 -3.94
N ARG A 113 8.22 1.97 -3.22
CA ARG A 113 9.19 2.92 -2.65
C ARG A 113 10.03 2.30 -1.53
N PHE A 114 9.42 1.48 -0.69
CA PHE A 114 10.07 0.82 0.45
C PHE A 114 10.56 -0.60 0.14
N SER A 115 10.33 -1.09 -1.08
CA SER A 115 10.71 -2.42 -1.56
C SER A 115 10.10 -3.58 -0.75
N THR A 116 8.88 -3.40 -0.22
CA THR A 116 8.15 -4.39 0.58
C THR A 116 7.30 -5.30 -0.30
N MET A 117 7.94 -6.31 -0.89
CA MET A 117 7.35 -7.15 -1.94
C MET A 117 6.22 -8.04 -1.45
N ASP A 118 6.38 -8.64 -0.26
CA ASP A 118 5.36 -9.52 0.34
C ASP A 118 4.08 -8.73 0.63
N ILE A 119 4.23 -7.51 1.15
CA ILE A 119 3.12 -6.57 1.36
C ILE A 119 2.49 -6.14 0.03
N MET A 120 3.28 -5.97 -1.02
CA MET A 120 2.79 -5.63 -2.36
C MET A 120 1.89 -6.73 -2.93
N GLU A 121 2.33 -7.99 -2.87
CA GLU A 121 1.54 -9.14 -3.32
C GLU A 121 0.24 -9.26 -2.52
N LEU A 122 0.33 -9.09 -1.20
CA LEU A 122 -0.81 -9.13 -0.30
C LEU A 122 -1.84 -8.02 -0.59
N LEU A 123 -1.40 -6.80 -0.90
CA LEU A 123 -2.29 -5.71 -1.33
C LEU A 123 -2.93 -5.98 -2.69
N LEU A 124 -2.17 -6.53 -3.65
CA LEU A 124 -2.68 -6.91 -4.96
C LEU A 124 -3.75 -8.01 -4.86
N ASP A 125 -3.49 -9.05 -4.06
CA ASP A 125 -4.47 -10.12 -3.81
C ASP A 125 -5.73 -9.60 -3.09
N ALA A 126 -5.60 -8.55 -2.28
CA ALA A 126 -6.73 -7.87 -1.66
C ALA A 126 -7.47 -6.89 -2.60
N GLY A 127 -7.06 -6.79 -3.87
CA GLY A 127 -7.72 -5.98 -4.90
C GLY A 127 -7.26 -4.52 -4.96
N ALA A 128 -6.05 -4.21 -4.51
CA ALA A 128 -5.45 -2.90 -4.72
C ALA A 128 -5.19 -2.66 -6.21
N ASP A 129 -5.61 -1.50 -6.72
CA ASP A 129 -5.51 -1.15 -8.13
C ASP A 129 -4.12 -0.54 -8.46
N PRO A 130 -3.28 -1.23 -9.27
CA PRO A 130 -1.94 -0.75 -9.66
C PRO A 130 -1.96 0.38 -10.69
N SER A 131 -3.09 0.63 -11.33
CA SER A 131 -3.27 1.67 -12.35
C SER A 131 -3.55 3.06 -11.74
N LEU A 132 -3.80 3.13 -10.43
CA LEU A 132 -4.05 4.39 -9.73
C LEU A 132 -2.89 5.36 -9.88
N MET A 133 -3.23 6.53 -10.41
CA MET A 133 -2.29 7.62 -10.69
C MET A 133 -1.85 8.33 -9.42
N GLU A 134 -0.55 8.60 -9.31
CA GLU A 134 -0.01 9.50 -8.32
C GLU A 134 -0.33 10.97 -8.70
N PRO A 135 -0.82 11.80 -7.75
CA PRO A 135 -1.40 13.10 -8.08
C PRO A 135 -0.40 14.16 -8.57
N TYR A 136 0.88 14.02 -8.24
CA TYR A 136 1.91 15.04 -8.47
C TYR A 136 2.83 14.73 -9.66
N GLN A 137 2.95 13.47 -10.04
CA GLN A 137 3.84 12.96 -11.08
C GLN A 137 3.09 12.38 -12.28
N LEU A 138 1.75 12.29 -12.22
CA LEU A 138 0.90 11.77 -13.30
C LEU A 138 1.33 10.37 -13.75
N ARG A 139 1.84 9.56 -12.81
CA ARG A 139 2.30 8.19 -13.03
C ARG A 139 1.61 7.28 -12.05
N SER A 140 1.08 6.16 -12.53
CA SER A 140 0.59 5.09 -11.67
C SER A 140 1.73 4.23 -11.12
N THR A 141 1.43 3.44 -10.08
CA THR A 141 2.36 2.42 -9.54
C THR A 141 2.87 1.51 -10.66
N TYR A 142 1.97 1.04 -11.52
CA TYR A 142 2.29 0.24 -12.70
C TYR A 142 3.29 0.95 -13.63
N THR A 143 2.98 2.18 -14.07
CA THR A 143 3.87 2.92 -14.99
C THR A 143 5.23 3.27 -14.38
N TRP A 144 5.28 3.53 -13.07
CA TRP A 144 6.52 3.78 -12.34
C TRP A 144 7.41 2.55 -12.29
N VAL A 145 6.82 1.40 -11.93
CA VAL A 145 7.52 0.11 -11.87
C VAL A 145 8.01 -0.30 -13.26
N CYS A 146 7.22 -0.12 -14.31
CA CYS A 146 7.66 -0.35 -15.68
C CYS A 146 8.87 0.52 -16.06
N ALA A 147 8.81 1.81 -15.74
CA ALA A 147 9.85 2.77 -16.10
C ALA A 147 11.14 2.64 -15.29
N PHE A 148 11.07 2.30 -14.00
CA PHE A 148 12.22 2.37 -13.08
C PHE A 148 12.39 1.15 -12.16
N GLY A 149 11.38 0.29 -12.05
CA GLY A 149 11.38 -0.87 -11.16
C GLY A 149 12.18 -2.06 -11.70
N LYS A 150 12.44 -3.02 -10.79
CA LYS A 150 13.01 -4.32 -11.12
C LYS A 150 12.03 -5.15 -11.95
N THR A 151 12.56 -6.00 -12.82
CA THR A 151 11.79 -6.85 -13.73
C THR A 151 10.89 -7.84 -12.98
N SER A 152 11.36 -8.40 -11.86
CA SER A 152 10.53 -9.24 -10.99
C SER A 152 9.28 -8.53 -10.46
N VAL A 153 9.41 -7.26 -10.03
CA VAL A 153 8.30 -6.43 -9.52
C VAL A 153 7.28 -6.17 -10.64
N CYS A 154 7.77 -5.81 -11.84
CA CYS A 154 6.91 -5.60 -13.00
C CYS A 154 6.10 -6.86 -13.34
N VAL A 155 6.76 -8.02 -13.38
CA VAL A 155 6.11 -9.31 -13.67
C VAL A 155 5.05 -9.63 -12.61
N ALA A 156 5.33 -9.40 -11.32
CA ALA A 156 4.36 -9.64 -10.25
C ALA A 156 3.09 -8.78 -10.40
N ILE A 157 3.25 -7.47 -10.65
CA ILE A 157 2.12 -6.56 -10.87
C ILE A 157 1.32 -6.97 -12.12
N ILE A 158 1.97 -7.30 -13.24
CA ILE A 158 1.26 -7.72 -14.45
C ILE A 158 0.51 -9.04 -14.21
N LYS A 159 1.11 -10.02 -13.54
CA LYS A 159 0.42 -11.28 -13.20
C LYS A 159 -0.82 -11.02 -12.36
N ALA A 160 -0.76 -10.09 -11.40
CA ALA A 160 -1.93 -9.69 -10.63
C ALA A 160 -2.99 -9.00 -11.52
N MET A 161 -2.61 -8.06 -12.38
CA MET A 161 -3.53 -7.38 -13.31
C MET A 161 -4.21 -8.36 -14.27
N VAL A 162 -3.46 -9.32 -14.81
CA VAL A 162 -3.98 -10.38 -15.68
C VAL A 162 -4.97 -11.29 -14.93
N LYS A 163 -4.69 -11.62 -13.66
CA LYS A 163 -5.64 -12.36 -12.80
C LYS A 163 -6.97 -11.60 -12.60
N HIS A 164 -6.94 -10.26 -12.67
CA HIS A 164 -8.12 -9.40 -12.63
C HIS A 164 -8.77 -9.16 -14.00
N GLY A 165 -8.27 -9.79 -15.07
CA GLY A 165 -8.88 -9.76 -16.41
C GLY A 165 -8.30 -8.72 -17.36
N GLU A 166 -7.16 -8.10 -17.03
CA GLU A 166 -6.45 -7.23 -17.97
C GLU A 166 -5.71 -8.02 -19.06
N ASP A 167 -5.59 -7.44 -20.25
CA ASP A 167 -4.94 -8.07 -21.39
C ASP A 167 -3.40 -8.09 -21.20
N ALA A 168 -2.86 -9.31 -21.12
CA ALA A 168 -1.44 -9.54 -20.88
C ALA A 168 -0.56 -8.95 -21.99
N GLU A 169 -0.97 -9.09 -23.26
CA GLU A 169 -0.18 -8.62 -24.40
C GLU A 169 -0.10 -7.08 -24.41
N SER A 170 -1.23 -6.40 -24.21
CA SER A 170 -1.27 -4.93 -24.08
C SER A 170 -0.36 -4.42 -22.95
N LEU A 171 -0.38 -5.09 -21.78
CA LEU A 171 0.48 -4.73 -20.65
C LEU A 171 1.96 -4.96 -20.96
N VAL A 172 2.31 -6.07 -21.61
CA VAL A 172 3.69 -6.35 -22.03
C VAL A 172 4.18 -5.29 -23.00
N GLN A 173 3.40 -4.96 -24.04
CA GLN A 173 3.77 -3.93 -25.02
C GLN A 173 3.96 -2.56 -24.37
N LEU A 174 3.04 -2.17 -23.49
CA LEU A 174 3.13 -0.92 -22.75
C LEU A 174 4.38 -0.88 -21.86
N THR A 175 4.71 -1.98 -21.18
CA THR A 175 5.91 -2.10 -20.35
C THR A 175 7.19 -1.96 -21.17
N LEU A 176 7.27 -2.64 -22.31
CA LEU A 176 8.41 -2.56 -23.23
C LEU A 176 8.60 -1.15 -23.78
N SER A 177 7.51 -0.41 -24.04
CA SER A 177 7.58 1.00 -24.47
C SER A 177 8.20 1.91 -23.41
N TYR A 178 7.89 1.71 -22.13
CA TYR A 178 8.49 2.46 -21.02
C TYR A 178 9.97 2.11 -20.82
N ARG A 179 10.32 0.82 -20.94
CA ARG A 179 11.70 0.33 -20.77
C ARG A 179 12.62 0.75 -21.91
N SER A 180 12.10 0.78 -23.13
CA SER A 180 12.83 1.25 -24.33
C SER A 180 13.20 2.73 -24.23
N ASN A 181 12.45 3.51 -23.46
CA ASN A 181 12.72 4.94 -23.18
C ASN A 181 13.66 5.17 -21.97
N ARG A 182 14.27 4.13 -21.38
CA ARG A 182 15.24 4.30 -20.29
C ARG A 182 16.53 4.96 -20.84
N PRO A 183 17.10 5.96 -20.14
CA PRO A 183 18.30 6.66 -20.58
C PRO A 183 19.57 5.79 -20.58
N TYR A 184 19.54 4.61 -19.96
CA TYR A 184 20.63 3.63 -19.97
C TYR A 184 20.13 2.31 -20.57
N ARG A 185 20.46 2.07 -21.84
CA ARG A 185 20.23 0.80 -22.54
C ARG A 185 21.06 -0.31 -21.89
N LEU A 186 20.49 -1.05 -20.95
CA LEU A 186 20.88 -2.46 -20.74
C LEU A 186 20.28 -3.25 -21.92
N ALA A 187 21.02 -4.24 -22.45
CA ALA A 187 20.69 -4.99 -23.66
C ALA A 187 19.18 -5.30 -23.78
N ALA A 188 18.49 -4.54 -24.65
CA ALA A 188 17.03 -4.48 -24.69
C ALA A 188 16.38 -5.78 -25.20
N ASP A 189 17.10 -6.55 -26.02
CA ASP A 189 16.56 -7.73 -26.70
C ASP A 189 16.49 -8.95 -25.78
N ASP A 190 17.47 -9.13 -24.88
CA ASP A 190 17.44 -10.21 -23.89
C ASP A 190 16.39 -9.94 -22.81
N GLU A 191 16.25 -8.70 -22.35
CA GLU A 191 15.29 -8.37 -21.30
C GLU A 191 13.85 -8.45 -21.81
N ALA A 192 13.56 -8.04 -23.05
CA ALA A 192 12.23 -8.16 -23.63
C ALA A 192 11.80 -9.62 -23.81
N THR A 193 12.72 -10.48 -24.26
CA THR A 193 12.47 -11.91 -24.48
C THR A 193 12.28 -12.64 -23.15
N VAL A 194 13.13 -12.38 -22.16
CA VAL A 194 12.99 -12.92 -20.80
C VAL A 194 11.68 -12.45 -20.15
N PHE A 195 11.29 -11.20 -20.39
CA PHE A 195 10.06 -10.65 -19.84
C PHE A 195 8.81 -11.29 -20.45
N ARG A 196 8.75 -11.42 -21.78
CA ARG A 196 7.67 -12.13 -22.47
C ARG A 196 7.55 -13.56 -21.98
N ARG A 197 8.67 -14.27 -21.86
CA ARG A 197 8.68 -15.62 -21.28
C ARG A 197 8.13 -15.65 -19.84
N ALA A 198 8.48 -14.67 -19.01
CA ALA A 198 8.05 -14.62 -17.61
C ALA A 198 6.55 -14.28 -17.42
N VAL A 199 5.94 -13.54 -18.35
CA VAL A 199 4.54 -13.10 -18.30
C VAL A 199 3.61 -14.01 -19.10
N LEU A 200 3.98 -14.32 -20.35
CA LEU A 200 3.15 -15.05 -21.31
C LEU A 200 3.45 -16.55 -21.35
N GLY A 201 4.53 -17.00 -20.72
CA GLY A 201 4.94 -18.41 -20.73
C GLY A 201 5.47 -18.89 -22.08
N GLU A 202 5.86 -17.99 -22.98
CA GLU A 202 6.45 -18.35 -24.27
C GLU A 202 7.79 -19.09 -24.05
N GLU A 203 7.78 -20.42 -24.22
CA GLU A 203 9.02 -21.17 -24.40
C GLU A 203 9.63 -20.75 -25.73
N SER A 204 10.92 -20.40 -25.70
CA SER A 204 11.71 -20.22 -26.91
C SER A 204 11.51 -21.45 -27.78
N CYS A 205 10.82 -21.29 -28.91
CA CYS A 205 10.93 -22.27 -29.98
C CYS A 205 12.41 -22.31 -30.33
N ASP A 206 13.11 -23.34 -29.84
CA ASP A 206 14.39 -23.75 -30.37
C ASP A 206 14.17 -23.88 -31.89
N THR A 207 14.68 -22.92 -32.65
CA THR A 207 14.85 -23.07 -34.09
C THR A 207 15.98 -24.07 -34.28
N GLY A 208 15.66 -25.34 -34.02
CA GLY A 208 16.40 -26.49 -34.51
C GLY A 208 15.95 -26.73 -35.94
N ASN A 209 16.71 -26.18 -36.89
CA ASN A 209 16.99 -26.80 -38.19
C ASN A 209 18.15 -26.07 -38.88
#